data_AF-A0A960H5W7-F1
#
_entry.id   AF-A0A960H5W7-F1
#
_cell.length_a   1.000
_cell.length_b   1.000
_cell.length_c   1.000
_cell.angle_alpha   90.00
_cell.angle_beta   90.00
_cell.angle_gamma   90.00
#
_symmetry.space_group_name_H-M   'P 1'
#
loop_
_entity.id
_entity.type
_entity.pdbx_description
1 polymer ?
#
loop_
_entity_poly.entity_id
_entity_poly.type
_entity_poly.pdbx_seq_one_letter_code
_entity_poly.pdbx_strand_id
1 'polypeptide(L)'
;RAVTEPEIDALALGPGEWVLVTRADGSPYAWINAEGVALHRNGSSLYDSTIAGGSLFPPDGTLRQALDAALSSPSALGVAVDASGRVAGGVRAEDVLEALERQRREVT
;
A
#
# COMPACT_ATOMS: atom_id res chain seq x y z
N ARG A 1 2.91 -0.96 -7.03
CA ARG A 1 3.35 -2.32 -7.43
C ARG A 1 3.06 -3.26 -6.27
N ALA A 2 2.52 -4.45 -6.54
CA ALA A 2 2.28 -5.47 -5.52
C ALA A 2 2.89 -6.81 -5.94
N VAL A 3 3.27 -7.65 -4.98
CA VAL A 3 3.79 -9.00 -5.20
C VAL A 3 3.29 -9.97 -4.12
N THR A 4 3.32 -11.26 -4.42
CA THR A 4 3.17 -12.34 -3.44
C THR A 4 4.51 -12.72 -2.82
N GLU A 5 4.50 -13.43 -1.68
CA GLU A 5 5.71 -13.86 -0.98
C GLU A 5 6.73 -14.62 -1.87
N PRO A 6 6.33 -15.59 -2.73
CA PRO A 6 7.27 -16.29 -3.61
C PRO A 6 7.99 -15.40 -4.63
N GLU A 7 7.48 -14.19 -4.89
CA GLU A 7 8.05 -13.24 -5.85
C GLU A 7 9.04 -12.26 -5.20
N ILE A 8 9.12 -12.21 -3.86
CA ILE A 8 9.94 -11.27 -3.10
C ILE A 8 11.43 -11.40 -3.47
N ASP A 9 11.94 -12.63 -3.55
CA ASP A 9 13.38 -12.87 -3.78
C ASP A 9 13.85 -12.43 -5.17
N ALA A 10 12.93 -12.20 -6.11
CA ALA A 10 13.23 -11.66 -7.43
C ALA A 10 13.25 -10.12 -7.48
N LEU A 11 12.83 -9.43 -6.41
CA LEU A 11 12.77 -7.97 -6.37
C LEU A 11 14.16 -7.34 -6.33
N ALA A 12 14.40 -6.37 -7.20
CA ALA A 12 15.49 -5.40 -7.06
C ALA A 12 14.86 -4.05 -6.71
N LEU A 13 15.09 -3.58 -5.48
CA LEU A 13 14.57 -2.30 -4.97
C LEU A 13 15.73 -1.37 -4.65
N GLY A 14 15.61 -0.12 -5.09
CA GLY A 14 16.51 0.97 -4.71
C GLY A 14 16.19 1.54 -3.32
N PRO A 15 17.05 2.45 -2.82
CA PRO A 15 16.77 3.18 -1.58
C PRO A 15 15.45 3.96 -1.66
N GLY A 16 14.59 3.79 -0.64
CA GLY A 16 13.29 4.46 -0.56
C GLY A 16 12.19 3.83 -1.42
N GLU A 17 12.48 2.77 -2.19
CA GLU A 17 11.46 2.03 -2.92
C GLU A 17 10.74 1.03 -2.03
N TRP A 18 9.43 0.96 -2.22
CA TRP A 18 8.52 0.10 -1.48
C TRP A 18 7.62 -0.69 -2.43
N VAL A 19 7.34 -1.92 -2.06
CA VAL A 19 6.37 -2.78 -2.75
C VAL A 19 5.37 -3.32 -1.74
N LEU A 20 4.10 -3.35 -2.12
CA LEU A 20 3.07 -3.98 -1.30
C LEU A 20 3.18 -5.50 -1.45
N VAL A 21 3.28 -6.23 -0.34
CA VAL A 21 3.13 -7.67 -0.31
C VAL A 21 1.65 -8.01 -0.12
N THR A 22 1.15 -8.93 -0.94
CA THR A 22 -0.20 -9.48 -0.84
C THR A 22 -0.17 -10.95 -0.46
N ARG A 23 -1.22 -11.41 0.20
CA ARG A 23 -1.49 -12.85 0.33
C ARG A 23 -1.86 -13.44 -1.04
N ALA A 24 -1.86 -14.77 -1.12
CA ALA A 24 -2.23 -15.49 -2.35
C ALA A 24 -3.67 -15.20 -2.83
N ASP A 25 -4.57 -14.78 -1.93
CA ASP A 25 -5.95 -14.39 -2.26
C ASP A 25 -6.07 -12.95 -2.81
N GLY A 26 -4.96 -12.20 -2.87
CA GLY A 26 -4.91 -10.81 -3.31
C GLY A 26 -5.17 -9.77 -2.21
N SER A 27 -5.39 -10.20 -0.96
CA SER A 27 -5.53 -9.26 0.16
C SER A 27 -4.19 -8.63 0.54
N PRO A 28 -4.16 -7.34 0.94
CA PRO A 28 -2.94 -6.70 1.45
C PRO A 28 -2.40 -7.43 2.68
N TYR A 29 -1.08 -7.59 2.74
CA TYR A 29 -0.38 -8.16 3.91
C TYR A 29 0.47 -7.10 4.62
N ALA A 30 1.51 -6.59 3.97
CA ALA A 30 2.48 -5.64 4.54
C ALA A 30 3.30 -4.97 3.43
N TRP A 31 4.19 -4.05 3.77
CA TRP A 31 5.14 -3.43 2.84
C TRP A 31 6.53 -4.05 2.95
N ILE A 32 7.25 -4.10 1.83
CA ILE A 32 8.65 -4.54 1.79
C ILE A 32 9.52 -3.51 1.06
N ASN A 33 10.72 -3.27 1.60
CA ASN A 33 11.76 -2.42 1.00
C ASN A 33 13.02 -3.26 0.70
N ALA A 34 14.09 -2.63 0.22
CA ALA A 34 15.34 -3.32 -0.12
C ALA A 34 15.96 -4.12 1.06
N GLU A 35 15.86 -3.61 2.29
CA GLU A 35 16.36 -4.29 3.49
C GLU A 35 15.52 -5.54 3.80
N GLY A 36 14.19 -5.40 3.76
CA GLY A 36 13.27 -6.52 3.93
C GLY A 36 13.49 -7.63 2.89
N VAL A 37 13.71 -7.27 1.62
CA VAL A 37 14.06 -8.26 0.58
C VAL A 37 15.36 -8.98 0.93
N ALA A 38 16.38 -8.28 1.44
CA ALA A 38 17.65 -8.89 1.84
C ALA A 38 17.50 -9.84 3.05
N LEU A 39 16.67 -9.47 4.04
CA LEU A 39 16.34 -10.34 5.18
C LEU A 39 15.64 -11.62 4.71
N HIS A 40 14.62 -11.49 3.86
CA HIS A 40 13.85 -12.63 3.35
C HIS A 40 14.76 -13.62 2.59
N ARG A 41 15.64 -13.12 1.71
CA ARG A 41 16.63 -13.94 1.00
C ARG A 41 17.60 -14.68 1.93
N ASN A 42 17.86 -14.14 3.11
CA ASN A 42 18.72 -14.76 4.12
C ASN A 42 17.96 -15.72 5.05
N GLY A 43 16.69 -16.01 4.75
CA GLY A 43 15.87 -16.99 5.46
C GLY A 43 15.07 -16.42 6.63
N SER A 44 15.01 -15.10 6.79
CA SER A 44 14.06 -14.49 7.74
C SER A 44 12.62 -14.74 7.32
N SER A 45 11.72 -14.81 8.30
CA SER A 45 10.29 -14.99 8.02
C SER A 45 9.73 -13.79 7.25
N LEU A 46 8.60 -13.98 6.54
CA LEU A 46 7.90 -12.86 5.90
C LEU A 46 7.55 -11.75 6.90
N TYR A 47 7.14 -12.13 8.12
CA TYR A 47 6.79 -11.18 9.17
C TYR A 47 7.98 -10.30 9.57
N ASP A 48 9.16 -10.89 9.79
CA ASP A 48 10.37 -10.16 10.17
C ASP A 48 10.99 -9.36 9.01
N SER A 49 10.61 -9.71 7.77
CA SER A 49 11.11 -9.09 6.55
C SER A 49 10.21 -7.97 6.02
N THR A 50 9.07 -7.72 6.66
CA THR A 50 8.08 -6.75 6.20
C THR A 50 7.67 -5.77 7.30
N ILE A 51 7.09 -4.65 6.88
CA ILE A 51 6.62 -3.59 7.76
C ILE A 51 5.11 -3.46 7.59
N ALA A 52 4.37 -3.64 8.67
CA ALA A 52 2.96 -3.29 8.72
C ALA A 52 2.81 -1.76 8.60
N GLY A 53 1.91 -1.29 7.76
CA GLY A 53 1.69 0.14 7.59
C GLY A 53 0.65 0.45 6.53
N GLY A 54 -0.02 1.60 6.69
CA GLY A 54 -1.12 2.03 5.84
C GLY A 54 -2.49 1.55 6.32
N SER A 55 -3.40 2.48 6.59
CA SER A 55 -4.84 2.20 6.60
C SER A 55 -5.29 1.74 5.22
N LEU A 56 -6.33 0.91 5.15
CA LEU A 56 -6.96 0.53 3.88
C LEU A 56 -8.09 1.50 3.52
N PHE A 57 -8.27 1.75 2.23
CA PHE A 57 -9.37 2.54 1.69
C PHE A 57 -10.41 1.61 1.02
N PRO A 58 -11.57 1.35 1.67
CA PRO A 58 -12.62 0.49 1.13
C PRO A 58 -13.50 1.23 0.11
N PRO A 59 -14.34 0.52 -0.67
CA PRO A 59 -15.16 1.12 -1.74
C PRO A 59 -16.15 2.20 -1.27
N ASP A 60 -16.61 2.12 -0.02
CA ASP A 60 -17.54 3.05 0.63
C ASP A 60 -16.82 4.07 1.54
N GLY A 61 -15.48 4.13 1.47
CA GLY A 61 -14.67 5.02 2.26
C GLY A 61 -14.80 6.50 1.87
N THR A 62 -14.48 7.37 2.82
CA THR A 62 -14.40 8.82 2.61
C THR A 62 -13.05 9.25 2.04
N LEU A 63 -12.99 10.45 1.42
CA LEU A 63 -11.71 11.07 1.03
C LEU A 63 -10.76 11.27 2.23
N ARG A 64 -11.29 11.45 3.45
CA ARG A 64 -10.47 11.52 4.66
C ARG A 64 -9.77 10.19 4.94
N GLN A 65 -10.47 9.06 4.80
CA GLN A 65 -9.88 7.73 4.95
C GLN A 65 -8.87 7.43 3.84
N ALA A 66 -9.16 7.87 2.61
CA ALA A 66 -8.23 7.76 1.49
C ALA A 66 -6.92 8.54 1.76
N LEU A 67 -7.02 9.74 2.34
CA LEU A 67 -5.86 10.54 2.76
C LEU A 67 -5.10 9.88 3.91
N ASP A 68 -5.81 9.38 4.92
CA ASP A 68 -5.22 8.66 6.06
C ASP A 68 -4.42 7.42 5.61
N ALA A 69 -4.98 6.65 4.67
CA ALA A 69 -4.30 5.52 4.04
C ALA A 69 -2.98 5.92 3.36
N ALA A 70 -2.96 7.04 2.65
CA ALA A 70 -1.75 7.54 2.00
C ALA A 70 -0.69 8.03 3.00
N LEU A 71 -1.11 8.76 4.04
CA LEU A 71 -0.21 9.36 5.04
C LEU A 71 0.39 8.33 6.00
N SER A 72 -0.32 7.24 6.28
CA SER A 72 0.15 6.16 7.17
C SER A 72 0.99 5.09 6.46
N SER A 73 1.10 5.17 5.13
CA SER A 73 1.87 4.22 4.32
C SER A 73 3.35 4.62 4.25
N PRO A 74 4.29 3.68 4.44
CA PRO A 74 5.73 3.96 4.29
C PRO A 74 6.10 4.37 2.86
N SER A 75 5.26 4.02 1.88
CA SER A 75 5.46 4.35 0.46
C SER A 75 4.80 5.67 0.02
N ALA A 76 4.14 6.38 0.94
CA ALA A 76 3.24 7.49 0.65
C ALA A 76 2.08 7.15 -0.32
N LEU A 77 1.80 5.86 -0.53
CA LEU A 77 0.69 5.35 -1.33
C LEU A 77 -0.28 4.57 -0.45
N GLY A 78 -1.52 5.04 -0.35
CA GLY A 78 -2.60 4.34 0.32
C GLY A 78 -3.08 3.15 -0.50
N VAL A 79 -3.59 2.11 0.16
CA VAL A 79 -4.07 0.90 -0.54
C VAL A 79 -5.59 0.92 -0.63
N ALA A 80 -6.11 1.02 -1.85
CA ALA A 80 -7.52 0.83 -2.11
C ALA A 80 -7.84 -0.66 -2.20
N VAL A 81 -8.92 -1.09 -1.56
CA VAL A 81 -9.39 -2.48 -1.62
C VAL A 81 -10.80 -2.56 -2.16
N ASP A 82 -11.13 -3.70 -2.79
CA ASP A 82 -12.48 -4.01 -3.21
C ASP A 82 -13.35 -4.54 -2.05
N ALA A 83 -14.61 -4.85 -2.34
CA ALA A 83 -15.56 -5.39 -1.35
C ALA A 83 -15.16 -6.76 -0.78
N SER A 84 -14.25 -7.47 -1.44
CA SER A 84 -13.66 -8.73 -0.96
C SER A 84 -12.35 -8.54 -0.18
N GLY A 85 -11.92 -7.29 0.01
CA GLY A 85 -10.68 -6.96 0.71
C GLY A 85 -9.41 -7.14 -0.14
N ARG A 86 -9.54 -7.33 -1.45
CA ARG A 86 -8.40 -7.47 -2.37
C ARG A 86 -7.92 -6.12 -2.85
N VAL A 87 -6.64 -6.00 -3.17
CA VAL A 87 -6.07 -4.77 -3.74
C VAL A 87 -6.81 -4.40 -5.02
N ALA A 88 -7.44 -3.23 -5.02
CA ALA A 88 -8.12 -2.64 -6.16
C ALA A 88 -7.31 -1.49 -6.80
N GLY A 89 -6.37 -0.90 -6.05
CA GLY A 89 -5.53 0.18 -6.56
C GLY A 89 -4.68 0.84 -5.49
N GLY A 90 -3.97 1.89 -5.89
CA GLY A 90 -3.22 2.77 -5.00
C GLY A 90 -3.80 4.18 -5.00
N VAL A 91 -3.72 4.85 -3.86
CA VAL A 91 -4.21 6.22 -3.67
C VAL A 91 -3.05 7.12 -3.28
N ARG A 92 -2.84 8.20 -4.04
CA ARG A 92 -1.84 9.22 -3.70
C ARG A 92 -2.49 10.33 -2.88
N ALA A 93 -1.72 10.92 -1.96
CA ALA A 93 -2.23 12.02 -1.14
C ALA A 93 -2.61 13.24 -1.99
N GLU A 94 -1.84 13.53 -3.04
CA GLU A 94 -2.09 14.61 -3.99
C GLU A 94 -3.45 14.48 -4.69
N ASP A 95 -3.79 13.28 -5.17
CA ASP A 95 -5.05 13.01 -5.85
C ASP A 95 -6.26 13.22 -4.93
N VAL A 96 -6.11 12.86 -3.65
CA VAL A 96 -7.15 13.03 -2.63
C VAL A 96 -7.36 14.50 -2.29
N LEU A 97 -6.27 15.26 -2.13
CA LEU A 97 -6.35 16.70 -1.89
C LEU A 97 -6.99 17.44 -3.06
N GLU A 98 -6.66 17.05 -4.30
CA GLU A 98 -7.31 17.58 -5.51
C GLU A 98 -8.81 17.27 -5.53
N ALA A 99 -9.20 16.05 -5.18
CA ALA A 99 -10.61 15.65 -5.12
C ALA A 99 -11.39 16.43 -4.05
N LEU A 100 -10.80 16.63 -2.86
CA LEU A 100 -11.40 17.45 -1.80
C LEU A 100 -11.61 18.90 -2.25
N GLU A 101 -10.62 19.45 -2.94
CA GLU A 101 -10.69 20.81 -3.47
C GLU A 101 -11.78 20.96 -4.54
N ARG A 102 -11.91 19.96 -5.44
CA ARG A 102 -13.00 19.91 -6.41
C ARG A 102 -14.37 19.86 -5.73
N GLN A 103 -14.55 18.98 -4.74
CA GLN A 103 -15.81 18.85 -3.99
C GLN A 103 -16.21 20.18 -3.33
N ARG A 104 -15.25 20.93 -2.79
CA ARG A 104 -15.49 22.23 -2.16
C ARG A 104 -16.02 23.27 -3.16
N ARG A 105 -15.55 23.22 -4.41
CA ARG A 105 -15.98 24.15 -5.48
C ARG A 105 -17.35 23.82 -6.06
N GLU A 106 -17.72 22.54 -6.12
CA GLU A 106 -19.03 22.10 -6.66
C GLU A 106 -20.22 22.41 -5.74
N VAL A 107 -19.96 22.68 -4.45
CA VAL A 107 -20.98 23.06 -3.47
C VAL A 107 -21.27 24.58 -3.49
N THR A 108 -20.58 25.35 -4.33
CA THR A 108 -20.79 26.80 -4.52
C THR A 108 -21.50 27.08 -5.85
#